data_AF-A0A9E1SLM3-F1
#
_entry.id   AF-A0A9E1SLM3-F1
#
_cell.length_a   1.000
_cell.length_b   1.000
_cell.length_c   1.000
_cell.angle_alpha   90.00
_cell.angle_beta   90.00
_cell.angle_gamma   90.00
#
_symmetry.space_group_name_H-M   'P 1'
#
loop_
_entity.id
_entity.type
_entity.pdbx_description
1 polymer ?
#
loop_
_entity_poly.entity_id
_entity_poly.type
_entity_poly.pdbx_seq_one_letter_code
_entity_poly.pdbx_strand_id
1 'polypeptide(L)'
;MQLSDIINLSDYPIDDAAFREDCKNTLDKNGALILEGFMLPDALEQVREEGLDNQHLAYYCTEDHNVYLTYPDPDYPDDHPRNRSIVSSKGCITDDQIPPSSPLHTVYDAPNFRSFLCDVLGEAGLYDYADSLSSVNLHYAAEGKELGWHFDNSSFATTLLIQKPEAGGVFEYVENVRDADKGEMSFDAVGQVLDGKTPVKTMNMPEGTLA
;
A
#
# COMPACT_ATOMS: atom_id res chain seq x y z
N MET A 1 -8.52 -21.60 9.41
CA MET A 1 -7.69 -20.75 10.29
C MET A 1 -8.60 -19.72 10.91
N GLN A 2 -8.47 -19.39 12.20
CA GLN A 2 -9.22 -18.27 12.77
C GLN A 2 -8.41 -16.98 12.58
N LEU A 3 -9.08 -15.84 12.50
CA LEU A 3 -8.39 -14.55 12.36
C LEU A 3 -7.43 -14.28 13.53
N SER A 4 -7.79 -14.72 14.74
CA SER A 4 -6.95 -14.63 15.94
C SER A 4 -5.65 -15.44 15.86
N ASP A 5 -5.56 -16.40 14.95
CA ASP A 5 -4.34 -17.17 14.69
C ASP A 5 -3.42 -16.45 13.69
N ILE A 6 -3.92 -15.38 13.04
CA ILE A 6 -3.24 -14.67 11.95
C ILE A 6 -2.80 -13.28 12.38
N ILE A 7 -3.66 -12.54 13.09
CA ILE A 7 -3.38 -11.16 13.47
C ILE A 7 -3.32 -11.00 14.99
N ASN A 8 -2.52 -10.05 15.44
CA ASN A 8 -2.28 -9.79 16.84
C ASN A 8 -3.44 -8.99 17.46
N LEU A 9 -4.54 -9.69 17.75
CA LEU A 9 -5.71 -9.11 18.41
C LEU A 9 -5.48 -8.70 19.87
N SER A 10 -4.36 -9.12 20.47
CA SER A 10 -4.02 -8.76 21.86
C SER A 10 -3.52 -7.32 21.93
N ASP A 11 -2.66 -6.93 20.99
CA ASP A 11 -2.14 -5.55 20.91
C ASP A 11 -3.04 -4.66 20.06
N TYR A 12 -3.76 -5.23 19.09
CA TYR A 12 -4.66 -4.53 18.18
C TYR A 12 -6.09 -5.07 18.31
N PRO A 13 -6.84 -4.66 19.34
CA PRO A 13 -8.22 -5.09 19.53
C PRO A 13 -9.12 -4.41 18.49
N ILE A 14 -9.09 -4.89 17.24
CA ILE A 14 -9.77 -4.26 16.10
C ILE A 14 -11.29 -4.19 16.26
N ASP A 15 -11.89 -4.90 17.23
CA ASP A 15 -13.32 -4.83 17.55
C ASP A 15 -13.65 -3.80 18.65
N ASP A 16 -12.64 -3.20 19.29
CA ASP A 16 -12.81 -2.16 20.30
C ASP A 16 -13.02 -0.77 19.66
N ALA A 17 -14.06 -0.07 20.10
CA ALA A 17 -14.45 1.21 19.53
C ALA A 17 -13.45 2.34 19.83
N ALA A 18 -12.83 2.33 21.03
CA ALA A 18 -11.85 3.36 21.38
C ALA A 18 -10.57 3.18 20.58
N PHE A 19 -10.13 1.93 20.40
CA PHE A 19 -8.99 1.61 19.53
C PHE A 19 -9.23 2.07 18.09
N ARG A 20 -10.42 1.81 17.52
CA ARG A 20 -10.79 2.29 16.17
C ARG A 20 -10.73 3.81 16.06
N GLU A 21 -11.26 4.53 17.06
CA GLU A 21 -11.22 6.00 17.10
C GLU A 21 -9.78 6.53 17.18
N ASP A 22 -8.91 5.92 17.99
CA ASP A 22 -7.50 6.27 18.10
C ASP A 22 -6.74 6.02 16.77
N CYS A 23 -7.02 4.91 16.11
CA CYS A 23 -6.49 4.59 14.78
C CYS A 23 -6.92 5.63 13.74
N LYS A 24 -8.21 5.99 13.71
CA LYS A 24 -8.73 7.04 12.83
C LYS A 24 -8.03 8.38 13.07
N ASN A 25 -7.94 8.82 14.33
CA ASN A 25 -7.30 10.08 14.69
C ASN A 25 -5.82 10.10 14.28
N THR A 26 -5.14 8.95 14.35
CA THR A 26 -3.74 8.81 13.90
C THR A 26 -3.63 8.95 12.39
N LEU A 27 -4.50 8.26 11.64
CA LEU A 27 -4.54 8.35 10.18
C LEU A 27 -4.86 9.77 9.71
N ASP A 28 -5.91 10.40 10.25
CA ASP A 28 -6.33 11.75 9.87
C ASP A 28 -5.24 12.81 10.14
N LYS A 29 -4.44 12.59 11.19
CA LYS A 29 -3.36 13.52 11.58
C LYS A 29 -2.09 13.34 10.74
N ASN A 30 -1.72 12.11 10.43
CA ASN A 30 -0.42 11.77 9.85
C ASN A 30 -0.51 11.29 8.39
N GLY A 31 -1.70 11.14 7.82
CA GLY A 31 -1.89 10.54 6.50
C GLY A 31 -1.52 9.05 6.40
N ALA A 32 -1.07 8.41 7.48
CA ALA A 32 -0.75 6.99 7.57
C ALA A 32 -0.98 6.46 9.00
N LEU A 33 -1.30 5.16 9.11
CA LEU A 33 -1.45 4.43 10.36
C LEU A 33 -0.57 3.18 10.32
N ILE A 34 0.29 2.98 11.31
CA ILE A 34 1.21 1.85 11.35
C ILE A 34 0.89 0.95 12.53
N LEU A 35 0.61 -0.32 12.24
CA LEU A 35 0.39 -1.38 13.23
C LEU A 35 1.55 -2.39 13.11
N GLU A 36 2.62 -2.16 13.87
CA GLU A 36 3.82 -3.01 13.84
C GLU A 36 3.52 -4.41 14.41
N GLY A 37 3.97 -5.47 13.75
CA GLY A 37 3.68 -6.85 14.21
C GLY A 37 2.18 -7.18 14.22
N PHE A 38 1.43 -6.57 13.30
CA PHE A 38 0.01 -6.83 13.11
C PHE A 38 -0.24 -8.29 12.73
N MET A 39 0.51 -8.83 11.77
CA MET A 39 0.46 -10.26 11.44
C MET A 39 1.38 -11.04 12.39
N LEU A 40 0.85 -12.13 12.94
CA LEU A 40 1.56 -13.00 13.86
C LEU A 40 2.68 -13.77 13.15
N PRO A 41 3.78 -14.11 13.85
CA PRO A 41 4.96 -14.71 13.23
C PRO A 41 4.69 -15.98 12.43
N ASP A 42 3.86 -16.89 12.94
CA ASP A 42 3.57 -18.17 12.27
C ASP A 42 2.80 -17.94 10.95
N ALA A 43 1.84 -17.01 10.94
CA ALA A 43 1.09 -16.68 9.73
C ALA A 43 1.92 -15.89 8.73
N LEU A 44 2.78 -14.99 9.21
CA LEU A 44 3.73 -14.24 8.38
C LEU A 44 4.69 -15.19 7.66
N GLU A 45 5.23 -16.16 8.40
CA GLU A 45 6.14 -17.17 7.84
C GLU A 45 5.43 -18.02 6.78
N GLN A 46 4.18 -18.42 7.03
CA GLN A 46 3.38 -19.14 6.05
C GLN A 46 3.19 -18.31 4.77
N VAL A 47 2.81 -17.03 4.88
CA VAL A 47 2.65 -16.15 3.71
C VAL A 47 3.97 -15.97 2.96
N ARG A 48 5.08 -15.89 3.67
CA ARG A 48 6.43 -15.79 3.08
C ARG A 48 6.77 -17.04 2.27
N GLU A 49 6.56 -18.23 2.83
CA GLU A 49 6.78 -19.50 2.13
C GLU A 49 5.88 -19.64 0.90
N GLU A 50 4.58 -19.35 1.04
CA GLU A 50 3.62 -19.33 -0.06
C GLU A 50 4.05 -18.37 -1.19
N GLY A 51 4.55 -17.20 -0.80
CA GLY A 51 5.09 -16.20 -1.73
C GLY A 51 6.33 -16.69 -2.48
N LEU A 52 7.26 -17.37 -1.80
CA LEU A 52 8.46 -17.92 -2.44
C LEU A 52 8.12 -19.07 -3.40
N ASP A 53 7.23 -19.98 -2.98
CA ASP A 53 6.83 -21.12 -3.79
C ASP A 53 6.12 -20.70 -5.09
N ASN A 54 5.32 -19.62 -5.03
CA ASN A 54 4.57 -19.11 -6.18
C ASN A 54 5.28 -17.98 -6.94
N GLN A 55 6.47 -17.55 -6.51
CA GLN A 55 7.20 -16.44 -7.15
C GLN A 55 7.47 -16.67 -8.64
N HIS A 56 7.59 -17.93 -9.07
CA HIS A 56 7.79 -18.29 -10.47
C HIS A 56 6.60 -17.93 -11.39
N LEU A 57 5.43 -17.66 -10.81
CA LEU A 57 4.24 -17.19 -11.53
C LEU A 57 4.19 -15.67 -11.67
N ALA A 58 5.03 -14.95 -10.92
CA ALA A 58 4.96 -13.50 -10.83
C ALA A 58 5.16 -12.83 -12.19
N TYR A 59 4.29 -11.89 -12.51
CA TYR A 59 4.43 -11.03 -13.67
C TYR A 59 5.28 -9.82 -13.30
N TYR A 60 6.38 -9.62 -14.05
CA TYR A 60 7.29 -8.49 -13.85
C TYR A 60 7.19 -7.51 -15.01
N CYS A 61 6.97 -6.25 -14.71
CA CYS A 61 6.95 -5.17 -15.70
C CYS A 61 7.80 -3.98 -15.26
N THR A 62 8.15 -3.15 -16.23
CA THR A 62 8.78 -1.85 -16.03
C THR A 62 8.08 -0.89 -16.96
N GLU A 63 7.56 0.19 -16.39
CA GLU A 63 6.70 1.15 -17.08
C GLU A 63 7.12 2.57 -16.78
N ASP A 64 7.01 3.41 -17.81
CA ASP A 64 7.16 4.85 -17.70
C ASP A 64 5.78 5.46 -17.43
N HIS A 65 5.69 6.30 -16.41
CA HIS A 65 4.49 7.05 -16.06
C HIS A 65 4.85 8.46 -15.62
N ASN A 66 3.85 9.33 -15.42
CA ASN A 66 4.04 10.54 -14.62
C ASN A 66 3.46 10.34 -13.22
N VAL A 67 3.72 11.28 -12.33
CA VAL A 67 3.26 11.23 -10.93
C VAL A 67 1.73 11.19 -10.79
N TYR A 68 0.97 11.54 -11.83
CA TYR A 68 -0.50 11.51 -11.82
C TYR A 68 -1.09 10.25 -12.46
N LEU A 69 -0.27 9.33 -12.98
CA LEU A 69 -0.71 8.11 -13.67
C LEU A 69 -1.70 8.38 -14.83
N THR A 70 -1.51 9.48 -15.55
CA THR A 70 -2.35 9.87 -16.69
C THR A 70 -1.54 10.01 -17.97
N TYR A 71 -2.19 10.07 -19.13
CA TYR A 71 -1.49 10.38 -20.38
C TYR A 71 -0.82 11.76 -20.33
N PRO A 72 0.35 11.94 -20.98
CA PRO A 72 0.97 13.25 -21.13
C PRO A 72 0.01 14.26 -21.76
N ASP A 73 0.07 15.50 -21.28
CA ASP A 73 -0.75 16.60 -21.73
C ASP A 73 0.04 17.49 -22.71
N PRO A 74 -0.37 17.63 -23.98
CA PRO A 74 0.38 18.38 -24.98
C PRO A 74 0.48 19.88 -24.69
N ASP A 75 -0.31 20.42 -23.76
CA ASP A 75 -0.23 21.82 -23.36
C ASP A 75 0.96 22.11 -22.43
N TYR A 76 1.65 21.07 -21.94
CA TYR A 76 2.82 21.19 -21.06
C TYR A 76 4.10 20.62 -21.71
N PRO A 77 5.28 21.21 -21.43
CA PRO A 77 6.57 20.62 -21.80
C PRO A 77 6.83 19.26 -21.15
N ASP A 78 7.74 18.46 -21.71
CA ASP A 78 8.10 17.13 -21.20
C ASP A 78 8.71 17.15 -19.78
N ASP A 79 9.41 18.21 -19.42
CA ASP A 79 10.05 18.38 -18.10
C ASP A 79 9.12 18.95 -17.02
N HIS A 80 7.92 19.39 -17.42
CA HIS A 80 6.90 19.88 -16.50
C HIS A 80 6.38 18.74 -15.61
N PRO A 81 6.08 18.96 -14.31
CA PRO A 81 5.63 17.90 -13.39
C PRO A 81 4.42 17.09 -13.86
N ARG A 82 3.56 17.68 -14.69
CA ARG A 82 2.42 16.99 -15.34
C ARG A 82 2.83 15.89 -16.32
N ASN A 83 3.99 16.04 -16.97
CA ASN A 83 4.47 15.16 -18.06
C ASN A 83 5.78 14.45 -17.74
N ARG A 84 6.51 14.90 -16.72
CA ARG A 84 7.81 14.35 -16.34
C ARG A 84 7.72 12.84 -16.13
N SER A 85 8.50 12.11 -16.92
CA SER A 85 8.55 10.65 -16.86
C SER A 85 9.26 10.16 -15.61
N ILE A 86 8.69 9.13 -15.00
CA ILE A 86 9.12 8.40 -13.82
C ILE A 86 9.05 6.93 -14.19
N VAL A 87 10.12 6.19 -13.89
CA VAL A 87 10.18 4.76 -14.17
C VAL A 87 9.75 4.03 -12.91
N SER A 88 8.80 3.12 -13.05
CA SER A 88 8.46 2.15 -12.01
C SER A 88 8.65 0.74 -12.50
N SER A 89 9.00 -0.14 -11.58
CA SER A 89 9.06 -1.58 -11.80
C SER A 89 8.17 -2.28 -10.79
N LYS A 90 7.35 -3.21 -11.28
CA LYS A 90 6.46 -4.00 -10.45
C LYS A 90 6.67 -5.48 -10.74
N GLY A 91 6.56 -6.29 -9.71
CA GLY A 91 6.50 -7.74 -9.80
C GLY A 91 5.41 -8.20 -8.87
N CYS A 92 4.41 -8.95 -9.33
CA CYS A 92 3.40 -9.50 -8.43
C CYS A 92 2.85 -10.84 -8.89
N ILE A 93 2.34 -11.59 -7.91
CA ILE A 93 1.29 -12.58 -8.14
C ILE A 93 -0.05 -11.96 -7.73
N THR A 94 -1.11 -12.37 -8.42
CA THR A 94 -2.48 -11.89 -8.24
C THR A 94 -3.30 -12.81 -7.32
N ASP A 95 -4.49 -12.37 -6.96
CA ASP A 95 -5.40 -13.05 -6.00
C ASP A 95 -5.61 -14.54 -6.34
N ASP A 96 -5.82 -14.86 -7.62
CA ASP A 96 -6.04 -16.22 -8.12
C ASP A 96 -4.80 -17.13 -8.04
N GLN A 97 -3.61 -16.54 -7.89
CA GLN A 97 -2.34 -17.25 -7.78
C GLN A 97 -1.90 -17.43 -6.31
N ILE A 98 -2.51 -16.70 -5.38
CA ILE A 98 -2.30 -16.88 -3.94
C ILE A 98 -3.08 -18.13 -3.49
N PRO A 99 -2.51 -19.01 -2.66
CA PRO A 99 -3.21 -20.21 -2.21
C PRO A 99 -4.58 -19.88 -1.58
N PRO A 100 -5.67 -20.62 -1.90
CA PRO A 100 -6.99 -20.35 -1.34
C PRO A 100 -7.05 -20.43 0.19
N SER A 101 -6.15 -21.19 0.82
CA SER A 101 -6.02 -21.31 2.27
C SER A 101 -5.04 -20.33 2.90
N SER A 102 -4.51 -19.37 2.13
CA SER A 102 -3.54 -18.39 2.59
C SER A 102 -4.11 -17.55 3.75
N PRO A 103 -3.28 -17.20 4.76
CA PRO A 103 -3.66 -16.21 5.76
C PRO A 103 -4.13 -14.89 5.15
N LEU A 104 -3.59 -14.49 3.99
CA LEU A 104 -3.97 -13.25 3.30
C LEU A 104 -5.45 -13.21 2.93
N HIS A 105 -5.98 -14.27 2.31
CA HIS A 105 -7.41 -14.36 1.99
C HIS A 105 -8.27 -14.38 3.25
N THR A 106 -7.82 -15.05 4.31
CA THR A 106 -8.56 -15.08 5.58
C THR A 106 -8.67 -13.69 6.21
N VAL A 107 -7.62 -12.88 6.15
CA VAL A 107 -7.64 -11.48 6.64
C VAL A 107 -8.51 -10.62 5.73
N TYR A 108 -8.34 -10.70 4.41
CA TYR A 108 -9.08 -9.91 3.43
C TYR A 108 -10.60 -10.12 3.54
N ASP A 109 -11.03 -11.38 3.73
CA ASP A 109 -12.44 -11.76 3.82
C ASP A 109 -13.05 -11.60 5.22
N ALA A 110 -12.25 -11.30 6.24
CA ALA A 110 -12.72 -11.20 7.60
C ALA A 110 -13.67 -9.99 7.79
N PRO A 111 -14.96 -10.21 8.14
CA PRO A 111 -15.93 -9.13 8.24
C PRO A 111 -15.58 -8.08 9.30
N ASN A 112 -14.96 -8.51 10.41
CA ASN A 112 -14.52 -7.61 11.47
C ASN A 112 -13.30 -6.77 11.05
N PHE A 113 -12.38 -7.32 10.26
CA PHE A 113 -11.28 -6.55 9.68
C PHE A 113 -11.78 -5.51 8.66
N ARG A 114 -12.70 -5.89 7.77
CA ARG A 114 -13.36 -4.94 6.86
C ARG A 114 -14.09 -3.82 7.60
N SER A 115 -14.80 -4.16 8.68
CA SER A 115 -15.48 -3.18 9.52
C SER A 115 -14.50 -2.26 10.26
N PHE A 116 -13.38 -2.79 10.75
CA PHE A 116 -12.31 -2.00 11.34
C PHE A 116 -11.77 -0.97 10.34
N LEU A 117 -11.46 -1.39 9.10
CA LEU A 117 -11.00 -0.48 8.06
C LEU A 117 -12.04 0.58 7.70
N CYS A 118 -13.33 0.24 7.62
CA CYS A 118 -14.40 1.22 7.39
C CYS A 118 -14.37 2.34 8.43
N ASP A 119 -14.28 1.98 9.71
CA ASP A 119 -14.29 2.95 10.81
C ASP A 119 -13.03 3.83 10.81
N VAL A 120 -11.85 3.24 10.54
CA VAL A 120 -10.58 3.99 10.48
C VAL A 120 -10.54 4.94 9.29
N LEU A 121 -10.95 4.47 8.11
CA LEU A 121 -10.96 5.26 6.86
C LEU A 121 -12.12 6.27 6.81
N GLY A 122 -13.15 6.10 7.63
CA GLY A 122 -14.37 6.91 7.59
C GLY A 122 -15.29 6.55 6.42
N GLU A 123 -15.20 5.31 5.92
CA GLU A 123 -15.98 4.82 4.79
C GLU A 123 -17.26 4.11 5.25
N ALA A 124 -18.35 4.28 4.49
CA ALA A 124 -19.63 3.63 4.82
C ALA A 124 -19.62 2.10 4.57
N GLY A 125 -18.67 1.62 3.77
CA GLY A 125 -18.50 0.21 3.46
C GLY A 125 -17.34 -0.03 2.50
N LEU A 126 -16.71 -1.19 2.64
CA LEU A 126 -15.69 -1.69 1.73
C LEU A 126 -16.27 -2.81 0.87
N TYR A 127 -15.98 -2.76 -0.43
CA TYR A 127 -16.47 -3.69 -1.43
C TYR A 127 -15.30 -4.35 -2.15
N ASP A 128 -15.52 -5.57 -2.60
CA ASP A 128 -14.52 -6.28 -3.40
C ASP A 128 -14.23 -5.55 -4.71
N TYR A 129 -12.98 -5.66 -5.16
CA TYR A 129 -12.62 -5.20 -6.49
C TYR A 129 -13.45 -5.94 -7.54
N ALA A 130 -13.90 -5.20 -8.56
CA ALA A 130 -14.62 -5.80 -9.69
C ALA A 130 -13.71 -6.69 -10.56
N ASP A 131 -12.40 -6.43 -10.52
CA ASP A 131 -11.38 -7.28 -11.11
C ASP A 131 -10.99 -8.37 -10.12
N SER A 132 -11.25 -9.63 -10.51
CA SER A 132 -10.97 -10.82 -9.70
C SER A 132 -9.48 -11.06 -9.46
N LEU A 133 -8.58 -10.36 -10.14
CA LEU A 133 -7.13 -10.49 -9.94
C LEU A 133 -6.58 -9.51 -8.89
N SER A 134 -7.34 -8.45 -8.57
CA SER A 134 -6.83 -7.25 -7.89
C SER A 134 -7.10 -7.19 -6.39
N SER A 135 -7.85 -8.14 -5.81
CA SER A 135 -8.24 -8.12 -4.40
C SER A 135 -7.02 -8.22 -3.45
N VAL A 136 -6.24 -9.29 -3.58
CA VAL A 136 -4.96 -9.45 -2.87
C VAL A 136 -3.82 -9.58 -3.89
N ASN A 137 -2.80 -8.73 -3.77
CA ASN A 137 -1.60 -8.79 -4.59
C ASN A 137 -0.38 -8.95 -3.70
N LEU A 138 0.48 -9.93 -4.00
CA LEU A 138 1.76 -10.07 -3.33
C LEU A 138 2.87 -9.53 -4.22
N HIS A 139 3.49 -8.43 -3.80
CA HIS A 139 4.49 -7.71 -4.58
C HIS A 139 5.93 -8.16 -4.27
N TYR A 140 6.77 -8.23 -5.30
CA TYR A 140 8.18 -8.55 -5.24
C TYR A 140 9.02 -7.36 -5.70
N ALA A 141 9.85 -6.84 -4.79
CA ALA A 141 10.79 -5.77 -5.05
C ALA A 141 12.23 -6.30 -4.96
N ALA A 142 12.70 -6.93 -6.05
CA ALA A 142 14.07 -7.43 -6.15
C ALA A 142 15.10 -6.28 -6.20
N GLU A 143 16.40 -6.63 -6.14
CA GLU A 143 17.47 -5.64 -6.28
C GLU A 143 17.34 -4.80 -7.57
N GLY A 144 17.49 -3.48 -7.42
CA GLY A 144 17.34 -2.53 -8.52
C GLY A 144 15.89 -2.29 -8.96
N LYS A 145 14.90 -2.81 -8.22
CA LYS A 145 13.49 -2.50 -8.43
C LYS A 145 13.06 -1.35 -7.53
N GLU A 146 12.24 -0.48 -8.10
CA GLU A 146 11.70 0.71 -7.46
C GLU A 146 10.28 0.94 -7.93
N LEU A 147 9.43 1.45 -7.04
CA LEU A 147 8.16 2.04 -7.36
C LEU A 147 8.32 3.56 -7.21
N GLY A 148 8.42 4.26 -8.34
CA GLY A 148 8.71 5.70 -8.37
C GLY A 148 7.54 6.54 -7.86
N TRP A 149 7.80 7.83 -7.62
CA TRP A 149 6.80 8.78 -7.11
C TRP A 149 5.51 8.80 -7.94
N HIS A 150 4.37 8.61 -7.27
CA HIS A 150 3.05 8.73 -7.87
C HIS A 150 2.00 9.05 -6.80
N PHE A 151 0.85 9.54 -7.26
CA PHE A 151 -0.40 9.45 -6.52
C PHE A 151 -1.11 8.17 -6.93
N ASP A 152 -1.66 7.46 -5.95
CA ASP A 152 -2.54 6.32 -6.25
C ASP A 152 -3.86 6.79 -6.88
N ASN A 153 -4.45 5.88 -7.66
CA ASN A 153 -5.80 6.04 -8.20
C ASN A 153 -6.89 5.65 -7.19
N SER A 154 -6.53 4.90 -6.15
CA SER A 154 -7.42 4.54 -5.05
C SER A 154 -7.46 5.63 -3.98
N SER A 155 -8.59 5.73 -3.28
CA SER A 155 -8.75 6.69 -2.16
C SER A 155 -7.87 6.35 -0.95
N PHE A 156 -7.47 5.09 -0.83
CA PHE A 156 -6.56 4.58 0.19
C PHE A 156 -5.89 3.30 -0.33
N ALA A 157 -4.86 2.87 0.39
CA ALA A 157 -4.22 1.58 0.20
C ALA A 157 -3.96 0.96 1.59
N THR A 158 -3.88 -0.37 1.64
CA THR A 158 -3.46 -1.11 2.82
C THR A 158 -2.34 -2.04 2.42
N THR A 159 -1.21 -1.96 3.11
CA THR A 159 -0.02 -2.75 2.78
C THR A 159 0.43 -3.54 3.99
N LEU A 160 0.80 -4.81 3.76
CA LEU A 160 1.40 -5.66 4.77
C LEU A 160 2.83 -6.01 4.34
N LEU A 161 3.83 -5.66 5.14
CA LEU A 161 5.21 -6.01 4.81
C LEU A 161 5.50 -7.47 5.15
N ILE A 162 5.68 -8.31 4.11
CA ILE A 162 5.96 -9.74 4.29
C ILE A 162 7.43 -10.00 4.60
N GLN A 163 8.33 -9.38 3.84
CA GLN A 163 9.77 -9.55 4.01
C GLN A 163 10.48 -8.22 3.82
N LYS A 164 11.34 -7.88 4.78
CA LYS A 164 12.11 -6.64 4.73
C LYS A 164 13.34 -6.83 3.82
N PRO A 165 13.70 -5.84 2.97
CA PRO A 165 14.95 -5.91 2.23
C PRO A 165 16.16 -5.76 3.16
N GLU A 166 17.31 -6.30 2.75
CA GLU A 166 18.58 -6.12 3.48
C GLU A 166 19.05 -4.66 3.48
N ALA A 167 18.79 -3.93 2.38
CA ALA A 167 19.09 -2.52 2.20
C ALA A 167 18.17 -1.89 1.14
N GLY A 168 17.95 -0.57 1.22
CA GLY A 168 17.04 0.14 0.32
C GLY A 168 15.57 -0.15 0.62
N GLY A 169 14.70 0.02 -0.38
CA GLY A 169 13.26 -0.25 -0.27
C GLY A 169 12.56 0.59 0.82
N VAL A 170 13.07 1.79 1.10
CA VAL A 170 12.48 2.69 2.09
C VAL A 170 11.19 3.25 1.50
N PHE A 171 10.09 3.12 2.25
CA PHE A 171 8.83 3.76 1.88
C PHE A 171 8.91 5.25 2.21
N GLU A 172 8.80 6.09 1.17
CA GLU A 172 8.86 7.55 1.27
C GLU A 172 7.52 8.16 0.87
N TYR A 173 7.09 9.20 1.59
CA TYR A 173 5.85 9.91 1.28
C TYR A 173 5.91 11.39 1.67
N VAL A 174 5.02 12.17 1.06
CA VAL A 174 4.79 13.59 1.38
C VAL A 174 3.30 13.81 1.52
N GLU A 175 2.88 14.35 2.66
CA GLU A 175 1.47 14.61 2.97
C GLU A 175 0.98 15.92 2.33
N ASN A 176 -0.33 16.02 2.12
CA ASN A 176 -1.02 17.26 1.77
C ASN A 176 -0.45 17.98 0.54
N VAL A 177 0.04 17.23 -0.45
CA VAL A 177 0.65 17.81 -1.67
C VAL A 177 -0.41 18.41 -2.59
N ARG A 178 -1.56 17.76 -2.74
CA ARG A 178 -2.63 18.16 -3.68
C ARG A 178 -4.02 17.98 -3.08
N ASP A 179 -5.01 18.69 -3.62
CA ASP A 179 -6.42 18.52 -3.32
C ASP A 179 -7.14 18.08 -4.60
N ALA A 180 -7.31 16.76 -4.74
CA ALA A 180 -7.92 16.15 -5.92
C ALA A 180 -9.38 16.57 -6.10
N ASP A 181 -10.11 16.69 -4.99
CA ASP A 181 -11.55 16.98 -4.98
C ASP A 181 -11.85 18.41 -5.44
N LYS A 182 -10.92 19.33 -5.17
CA LYS A 182 -10.97 20.70 -5.69
C LYS A 182 -10.31 20.87 -7.06
N GLY A 183 -9.73 19.82 -7.62
CA GLY A 183 -8.99 19.87 -8.89
C GLY A 183 -7.65 20.59 -8.80
N GLU A 184 -7.10 20.75 -7.60
CA GLU A 184 -5.81 21.41 -7.37
C GLU A 184 -4.68 20.40 -7.55
N MET A 185 -4.00 20.44 -8.70
CA MET A 185 -2.94 19.48 -9.03
C MET A 185 -1.58 19.80 -8.40
N SER A 186 -1.38 21.03 -7.90
CA SER A 186 -0.17 21.45 -7.19
C SER A 186 1.15 21.20 -7.94
N PHE A 187 1.19 21.50 -9.24
CA PHE A 187 2.36 21.22 -10.09
C PHE A 187 3.68 21.72 -9.51
N ASP A 188 3.73 22.93 -8.95
CA ASP A 188 4.96 23.49 -8.37
C ASP A 188 5.47 22.68 -7.18
N ALA A 189 4.58 22.28 -6.26
CA ALA A 189 4.93 21.48 -5.08
C ALA A 189 5.41 20.09 -5.51
N VAL A 190 4.71 19.48 -6.46
CA VAL A 190 5.09 18.19 -7.06
C VAL A 190 6.47 18.31 -7.72
N GLY A 191 6.73 19.37 -8.47
CA GLY A 191 8.05 19.62 -9.06
C GLY A 191 9.16 19.69 -8.01
N GLN A 192 8.91 20.31 -6.85
CA GLN A 192 9.89 20.34 -5.75
C GLN A 192 10.13 18.95 -5.13
N VAL A 193 9.11 18.10 -5.03
CA VAL A 193 9.25 16.70 -4.60
C VAL A 193 10.12 15.93 -5.60
N LEU A 194 9.79 16.02 -6.89
CA LEU A 194 10.54 15.32 -7.96
C LEU A 194 11.98 15.83 -8.11
N ASP A 195 12.26 17.07 -7.72
CA ASP A 195 13.60 17.65 -7.68
C ASP A 195 14.39 17.29 -6.40
N GLY A 196 13.79 16.55 -5.45
CA GLY A 196 14.40 16.20 -4.16
C GLY A 196 14.59 17.40 -3.21
N LYS A 197 13.82 18.48 -3.41
CA LYS A 197 13.90 19.71 -2.61
C LYS A 197 12.95 19.70 -1.41
N THR A 198 11.90 18.90 -1.48
CA THR A 198 10.93 18.72 -0.39
C THR A 198 11.44 17.65 0.58
N PRO A 199 11.49 17.92 1.90
CA PRO A 199 11.76 16.89 2.89
C PRO A 199 10.70 15.79 2.82
N VAL A 200 11.15 14.54 2.72
CA VAL A 200 10.28 13.37 2.70
C VAL A 200 10.10 12.79 4.11
N LYS A 201 8.94 12.19 4.35
CA LYS A 201 8.74 11.32 5.52
C LYS A 201 9.08 9.89 5.11
N THR A 202 9.66 9.15 6.04
CA THR A 202 9.96 7.72 5.87
C THR A 202 9.17 6.91 6.87
N MET A 203 8.82 5.70 6.49
CA MET A 203 8.07 4.77 7.31
C MET A 203 8.97 3.60 7.71
N ASN A 204 9.15 3.39 9.01
CA ASN A 204 9.78 2.16 9.49
C ASN A 204 8.72 1.05 9.47
N MET A 205 8.91 0.05 8.61
CA MET A 205 8.05 -1.12 8.54
C MET A 205 8.88 -2.36 8.89
N PRO A 206 8.78 -2.87 10.12
CA PRO A 206 9.18 -4.24 10.44
C PRO A 206 8.31 -5.25 9.69
N GLU A 207 8.78 -6.48 9.53
CA GLU A 207 7.98 -7.55 8.92
C GLU A 207 6.71 -7.81 9.75
N GLY A 208 5.60 -8.14 9.07
CA GLY A 208 4.28 -8.29 9.67
C GLY A 208 3.55 -6.99 9.98
N THR A 209 4.12 -5.83 9.62
CA THR A 209 3.50 -4.52 9.85
C THR A 209 2.40 -4.23 8.82
N LEU A 210 1.23 -3.82 9.30
CA LEU A 210 0.15 -3.26 8.48
C LEU A 210 0.29 -1.73 8.44
N ALA A 211 0.22 -1.16 7.24
CA ALA A 211 0.20 0.29 6.98
C ALA A 211 -1.01 0.69 6.14
#